data_AF-A0A1Q8LGU5-F1
#
_entry.id   AF-A0A1Q8LGU5-F1
#
_cell.length_a   1.000
_cell.length_b   1.000
_cell.length_c   1.000
_cell.angle_alpha   90.00
_cell.angle_beta   90.00
_cell.angle_gamma   90.00
#
_symmetry.space_group_name_H-M   'P 1'
#
loop_
_entity.id
_entity.type
_entity.pdbx_description
1 polymer ?
#
loop_
_entity_poly.entity_id
_entity_poly.type
_entity_poly.pdbx_seq_one_letter_code
_entity_poly.pdbx_strand_id
1 'polypeptide(L)'
;MAPRRGRCANPLRDRVRPADKDAHERTDLYSFMREAGYQPAQTTERVSTRMPDPDERDVMSIPPGVPVLITLRTRATRARSSWKPAPS
;
A
#
# COMPACT_ATOMS: atom_id res chain seq x y z
N MET A 1 38.80 2.39 -31.84
CA MET A 1 38.64 2.93 -30.47
C MET A 1 37.33 3.72 -30.46
N ALA A 2 36.26 3.23 -29.84
CA ALA A 2 34.93 3.87 -29.84
C ALA A 2 34.62 4.47 -28.45
N PRO A 3 33.98 5.66 -28.34
CA PRO A 3 33.75 6.30 -27.06
C PRO A 3 32.64 5.57 -26.28
N ARG A 4 32.90 5.30 -25.00
CA ARG A 4 31.94 4.70 -24.07
C ARG A 4 30.81 5.68 -23.80
N ARG A 5 29.57 5.30 -24.10
CA ARG A 5 28.36 6.06 -23.73
C ARG A 5 28.38 6.31 -22.22
N GLY A 6 28.42 7.58 -21.83
CA GLY A 6 28.31 7.99 -20.44
C GLY A 6 26.99 7.49 -19.86
N ARG A 7 27.05 6.78 -18.73
CA ARG A 7 25.87 6.49 -17.91
C ARG A 7 25.33 7.82 -17.42
N CYS A 8 24.11 8.20 -17.83
CA CYS A 8 23.38 9.27 -17.18
C CYS A 8 23.11 8.83 -15.73
N ALA A 9 23.62 9.59 -14.76
CA ALA A 9 23.27 9.41 -13.36
C ALA A 9 21.77 9.72 -13.19
N ASN A 10 21.01 8.82 -12.57
CA ASN A 10 19.60 9.04 -12.26
C ASN A 10 19.49 9.58 -10.81
N PRO A 11 19.24 10.89 -10.61
CA PRO A 11 19.22 11.52 -9.29
C PRO A 11 17.99 11.14 -8.45
N LEU A 12 17.06 10.33 -8.97
CA LEU A 12 15.83 9.92 -8.28
C LEU A 12 16.02 8.71 -7.34
N ARG A 13 17.21 8.11 -7.26
CA ARG A 13 17.44 6.89 -6.45
C ARG A 13 17.64 7.16 -4.95
N ASP A 14 17.93 8.39 -4.54
CA ASP A 14 18.37 8.70 -3.17
C ASP A 14 17.28 9.26 -2.24
N ARG A 15 15.99 9.23 -2.62
CA ARG A 15 14.90 9.81 -1.80
C ARG A 15 13.75 8.86 -1.48
N VAL A 16 13.95 7.55 -1.52
CA VAL A 16 12.96 6.64 -0.94
C VAL A 16 13.19 6.62 0.57
N ARG A 17 12.45 7.46 1.30
CA ARG A 17 12.39 7.36 2.76
C ARG A 17 11.85 5.96 3.08
N PRO A 18 12.56 5.13 3.85
CA PRO A 18 12.04 3.82 4.22
C PRO A 18 10.70 4.04 4.93
N ALA A 19 9.68 3.30 4.52
CA ALA A 19 8.39 3.33 5.20
C ALA A 19 8.64 2.98 6.67
N ASP A 20 8.39 3.94 7.55
CA ASP A 20 8.50 3.76 8.98
C ASP A 20 7.52 2.66 9.40
N LYS A 21 8.06 1.49 9.75
CA LYS A 21 7.26 0.32 10.15
C LYS A 21 6.73 0.44 11.57
N ASP A 22 7.22 1.41 12.32
CA ASP A 22 7.00 1.58 13.75
C ASP A 22 6.15 2.82 14.05
N ALA A 23 5.62 3.50 13.02
CA ALA A 23 4.62 4.55 13.12
C ALA A 23 3.25 3.99 13.58
N HIS A 24 3.23 3.46 14.79
CA HIS A 24 2.03 3.09 15.52
C HIS A 24 1.70 4.20 16.50
N GLU A 25 0.73 5.06 16.16
CA GLU A 25 -0.15 5.54 17.22
C GLU A 25 -1.63 5.64 16.84
N ARG A 26 -2.40 5.07 17.77
CA ARG A 26 -3.81 5.24 18.14
C ARG A 26 -4.95 4.48 17.45
N THR A 27 -4.74 3.74 16.37
CA THR A 27 -5.82 2.98 15.71
C THR A 27 -5.25 1.92 14.74
N ASP A 28 -4.54 0.91 15.25
CA ASP A 28 -4.10 -0.21 14.40
C ASP A 28 -5.34 -1.02 13.96
N LEU A 29 -5.68 -0.93 12.67
CA LEU A 29 -6.83 -1.62 12.07
C LEU A 29 -6.84 -3.12 12.43
N TYR A 30 -5.68 -3.75 12.50
CA TYR A 30 -5.57 -5.17 12.82
C TYR A 30 -5.82 -5.48 14.29
N SER A 31 -5.45 -4.57 15.19
CA SER A 31 -5.80 -4.65 16.60
C SER A 31 -7.31 -4.56 16.79
N PHE A 32 -7.99 -3.62 16.11
CA PHE A 32 -9.47 -3.58 16.14
C PHE A 32 -10.14 -4.83 15.56
N MET A 33 -9.63 -5.34 14.45
CA MET A 33 -10.16 -6.60 13.89
C MET A 33 -9.99 -7.76 14.87
N ARG A 34 -8.85 -7.86 15.55
CA ARG A 34 -8.58 -8.90 16.55
C ARG A 34 -9.47 -8.76 17.78
N GLU A 35 -9.62 -7.55 18.31
CA GLU A 35 -10.52 -7.25 19.44
C GLU A 35 -11.97 -7.61 19.11
N ALA A 36 -12.40 -7.36 17.87
CA ALA A 36 -13.71 -7.76 17.37
C ALA A 36 -13.83 -9.26 17.03
N GLY A 37 -12.79 -10.06 17.31
CA GLY A 37 -12.79 -11.52 17.10
C GLY A 37 -12.56 -11.97 15.66
N TYR A 38 -12.17 -11.06 14.76
CA TYR A 38 -11.81 -11.40 13.38
C TYR A 38 -10.33 -11.79 13.30
N GLN A 39 -10.08 -13.06 13.02
CA GLN A 39 -8.74 -13.55 12.70
C GLN A 39 -8.61 -13.78 11.19
N PRO A 40 -7.75 -13.01 10.49
CA PRO A 40 -7.49 -13.21 9.07
C PRO A 40 -6.91 -14.61 8.85
N ALA A 41 -7.64 -15.46 8.13
CA ALA A 41 -7.20 -16.81 7.79
C ALA A 41 -6.43 -16.83 6.46
N GLN A 42 -6.82 -15.95 5.53
CA GLN A 42 -6.19 -15.81 4.23
C GLN A 42 -6.07 -14.33 3.85
N THR A 43 -4.95 -13.99 3.21
CA THR A 43 -4.72 -12.67 2.64
C THR A 43 -4.36 -12.83 1.16
N THR A 44 -4.96 -12.00 0.32
CA THR A 44 -4.55 -11.82 -1.07
C THR A 44 -4.18 -10.35 -1.28
N GLU A 45 -3.09 -10.12 -2.00
CA GLU A 45 -2.60 -8.79 -2.30
C GLU A 45 -2.27 -8.67 -3.78
N ARG A 46 -2.70 -7.57 -4.38
CA ARG A 46 -2.29 -7.16 -5.72
C ARG A 46 -1.53 -5.85 -5.59
N VAL A 47 -0.30 -5.87 -6.08
CA VAL A 47 0.58 -4.70 -6.12
C VAL A 47 0.74 -4.25 -7.57
N SER A 48 0.52 -2.97 -7.83
CA SER A 48 0.68 -2.38 -9.16
C SER A 48 1.21 -0.95 -9.04
N THR A 49 1.44 -0.31 -10.19
CA THR A 49 1.85 1.09 -10.28
C THR A 49 1.08 1.81 -11.37
N ARG A 50 0.77 3.09 -11.14
CA ARG A 50 0.25 4.01 -12.17
C ARG A 50 0.66 5.45 -11.86
N MET A 51 0.37 6.38 -12.77
CA MET A 51 0.44 7.81 -12.44
C MET A 51 -0.70 8.18 -11.47
N PRO A 52 -0.48 9.08 -10.50
CA PRO A 52 -1.52 9.54 -9.59
C PRO A 52 -2.59 10.37 -10.31
N ASP A 53 -3.81 10.32 -9.79
CA ASP A 53 -4.90 11.20 -10.20
C ASP A 53 -4.66 12.61 -9.61
N PRO A 54 -5.33 13.68 -10.10
CA PRO A 54 -5.10 15.04 -9.60
C PRO A 54 -5.26 15.17 -8.08
N ASP A 55 -6.35 14.65 -7.51
CA ASP A 55 -6.62 14.72 -6.07
C ASP A 55 -5.55 14.00 -5.24
N GLU A 56 -5.05 12.86 -5.74
CA GLU A 56 -3.96 12.12 -5.12
C GLU A 56 -2.65 12.93 -5.13
N ARG A 57 -2.35 13.65 -6.23
CA ARG A 57 -1.17 14.51 -6.31
C ARG A 57 -1.24 15.63 -5.28
N ASP A 58 -2.41 16.24 -5.12
CA ASP A 58 -2.60 17.37 -4.23
C ASP A 58 -2.51 16.93 -2.76
N VAL A 59 -3.31 15.92 -2.38
CA VAL A 59 -3.36 15.42 -0.99
C VAL A 59 -2.01 14.87 -0.53
N MET A 60 -1.31 14.15 -1.39
CA MET A 60 -0.02 13.53 -1.05
C MET A 60 1.19 14.39 -1.44
N SER A 61 0.97 15.59 -2.00
CA SER A 61 2.04 16.49 -2.48
C SER A 61 3.03 15.79 -3.42
N ILE A 62 2.52 15.00 -4.38
CA ILE A 62 3.34 14.16 -5.26
C ILE A 62 3.89 15.01 -6.41
N PRO A 63 5.22 15.02 -6.65
CA PRO A 63 5.81 15.76 -7.76
C PRO A 63 5.31 15.27 -9.14
N PRO A 64 5.32 16.13 -10.16
CA PRO A 64 5.02 15.73 -11.53
C PRO A 64 5.92 14.58 -12.00
N GLY A 65 5.33 13.62 -12.74
CA GLY A 65 6.08 12.49 -13.30
C GLY A 65 6.40 11.36 -12.31
N VAL A 66 5.99 11.44 -11.04
CA VAL A 66 6.21 10.39 -10.05
C VAL A 66 5.01 9.42 -10.03
N PRO A 67 5.21 8.12 -10.29
CA PRO A 67 4.15 7.11 -10.19
C PRO A 67 3.88 6.75 -8.73
N VAL A 68 2.66 6.28 -8.47
CA VAL A 68 2.24 5.73 -7.17
C VAL A 68 2.25 4.21 -7.19
N LEU A 69 2.58 3.61 -6.05
CA LEU A 69 2.36 2.20 -5.77
C LEU A 69 0.92 2.02 -5.29
N ILE A 70 0.20 1.06 -5.88
CA ILE A 70 -1.14 0.69 -5.46
C ILE A 70 -1.08 -0.71 -4.86
N THR A 71 -1.57 -0.82 -3.63
CA THR A 71 -1.77 -2.09 -2.94
C THR A 71 -3.27 -2.31 -2.74
N LEU A 72 -3.82 -3.32 -3.41
CA LEU A 72 -5.17 -3.82 -3.15
C LEU A 72 -5.07 -5.07 -2.30
N ARG A 73 -5.52 -5.00 -1.05
CA ARG A 73 -5.42 -6.09 -0.08
C ARG A 73 -6.79 -6.58 0.37
N THR A 74 -7.07 -7.85 0.14
CA THR A 74 -8.28 -8.53 0.63
C THR A 74 -7.89 -9.52 1.72
N ARG A 75 -8.57 -9.45 2.87
CA ARG A 75 -8.38 -10.41 3.97
C ARG A 75 -9.68 -11.15 4.23
N ALA A 76 -9.64 -12.47 4.12
CA ALA A 76 -10.75 -13.33 4.47
C ALA A 76 -10.53 -13.90 5.87
N THR A 77 -11.55 -13.77 6.72
CA THR A 77 -11.61 -14.44 8.02
C THR A 77 -12.41 -15.72 7.85
N ARG A 78 -12.08 -16.78 8.59
CA ARG A 78 -12.93 -17.97 8.59
C ARG A 78 -14.32 -17.58 9.10
N ALA A 79 -15.37 -17.94 8.35
CA ALA A 79 -16.73 -17.70 8.80
C ALA A 79 -16.93 -18.38 10.16
N ARG A 80 -17.37 -17.62 11.16
CA ARG A 80 -17.88 -18.22 12.39
C ARG A 80 -19.10 -19.05 12.02
N SER A 81 -19.23 -20.26 12.58
CA SER A 81 -20.37 -21.16 12.38
C SER A 81 -21.74 -20.56 12.77
N SER A 82 -21.77 -19.35 13.35
CA SER A 82 -22.96 -18.61 13.77
C SER A 82 -23.20 -17.29 13.02
N TRP A 83 -22.45 -16.99 11.96
CA TRP A 83 -22.70 -15.78 11.17
C TRP A 83 -23.85 -16.01 10.17
N LYS A 84 -24.96 -15.28 10.34
CA LYS A 84 -26.01 -15.11 9.33
C LYS A 84 -25.73 -13.83 8.53
N PRO A 85 -25.80 -13.85 7.19
CA PRO A 85 -25.73 -12.62 6.40
C PRO A 85 -26.93 -11.71 6.72
N ALA A 86 -26.73 -10.40 6.67
CA ALA A 86 -27.83 -9.44 6.80
C ALA A 86 -28.80 -9.59 5.61
N PRO A 87 -30.12 -9.50 5.84
CA PRO A 87 -31.09 -9.59 4.75
C PRO A 87 -30.95 -8.40 3.80
N SER A 88 -31.15 -8.69 2.51
CA SER A 88 -31.16 -7.73 1.39
C SER A 88 -32.23 -6.66 1.52
#